data_AF-A0A972QDM2-F1
#
_entry.id   AF-A0A972QDM2-F1
#
_cell.length_a   1.000
_cell.length_b   1.000
_cell.length_c   1.000
_cell.angle_alpha   90.00
_cell.angle_beta   90.00
_cell.angle_gamma   90.00
#
_symmetry.space_group_name_H-M   'P 1'
#
loop_
_entity.id
_entity.type
_entity.pdbx_description
1 polymer ?
#
loop_
_entity_poly.entity_id
_entity_poly.type
_entity_poly.pdbx_seq_one_letter_code
_entity_poly.pdbx_strand_id
1 'polypeptide(L)'
;MWEKIRPNVRYAINRDSAYLNWRFMDSPKKYSVRAVGQGAEILGLIVTRTENKFNKRFGYIAELLFDPAHPEIGLQLLLYAKGDFRAEGIGMITALVLGPQGLSKVFYQAGFRCLPKIMMPHGMYFVVKDRTERRDDLALSERGNWFLSWSDHDVV
;
A
#
# COMPACT_ATOMS: atom_id res chain seq x y z
N MET A 1 11.44 -9.90 -4.03
CA MET A 1 10.72 -8.65 -4.35
C MET A 1 11.03 -7.51 -3.39
N TRP A 2 10.78 -7.61 -2.08
CA TRP A 2 11.07 -6.51 -1.15
C TRP A 2 12.52 -6.00 -1.20
N GLU A 3 13.51 -6.90 -1.35
CA GLU A 3 14.91 -6.51 -1.53
C GLU A 3 15.18 -5.57 -2.72
N LYS A 4 14.32 -5.59 -3.76
CA LYS A 4 14.42 -4.66 -4.90
C LYS A 4 13.79 -3.29 -4.60
N ILE A 5 12.83 -3.26 -3.68
CA ILE A 5 12.09 -2.05 -3.30
C ILE A 5 12.82 -1.31 -2.18
N ARG A 6 13.33 -2.04 -1.18
CA ARG A 6 13.98 -1.51 0.03
C ARG A 6 15.04 -0.44 -0.24
N PRO A 7 15.92 -0.53 -1.26
CA PRO A 7 16.92 0.50 -1.51
C PRO A 7 16.35 1.89 -1.82
N ASN A 8 15.09 1.97 -2.27
CA ASN A 8 14.41 3.22 -2.57
C ASN A 8 13.64 3.78 -1.37
N VAL A 9 13.72 3.14 -0.21
CA VAL A 9 12.93 3.45 0.98
C VAL A 9 13.86 3.53 2.18
N ARG A 10 13.83 4.65 2.90
CA ARG A 10 14.68 4.85 4.08
C ARG A 10 14.02 4.35 5.37
N TYR A 11 12.70 4.53 5.49
CA TYR A 11 11.93 4.18 6.69
C TYR A 11 10.70 3.36 6.32
N ALA A 12 10.66 2.10 6.77
CA ALA A 12 9.55 1.19 6.55
C ALA A 12 9.64 -0.01 7.49
N ILE A 13 8.51 -0.70 7.67
CA ILE A 13 8.52 -2.09 8.12
C ILE A 13 9.19 -2.97 7.06
N ASN A 14 10.00 -3.94 7.50
CA ASN A 14 10.62 -4.92 6.62
C ASN A 14 9.55 -5.87 6.05
N ARG A 15 9.23 -5.75 4.75
CA ARG A 15 8.19 -6.54 4.07
C ARG A 15 8.75 -7.80 3.44
N ASP A 16 9.55 -8.53 4.20
CA ASP A 16 10.03 -9.84 3.75
C ASP A 16 8.87 -10.85 3.65
N SER A 17 9.17 -12.04 3.11
CA SER A 17 8.16 -13.08 2.94
C SER A 17 7.56 -13.55 4.27
N ALA A 18 8.33 -13.57 5.36
CA ALA A 18 7.83 -13.98 6.66
C ALA A 18 6.79 -12.98 7.19
N TYR A 19 7.11 -11.69 7.11
CA TYR A 19 6.17 -10.61 7.48
C TYR A 19 4.90 -10.65 6.63
N LEU A 20 5.02 -10.76 5.31
CA LEU A 20 3.86 -10.74 4.41
C LEU A 20 2.96 -11.97 4.62
N ASN A 21 3.53 -13.16 4.83
CA ASN A 21 2.76 -14.36 5.13
C ASN A 21 2.04 -14.23 6.48
N TRP A 22 2.75 -13.84 7.54
CA TRP A 22 2.13 -13.59 8.85
C TRP A 22 0.99 -12.57 8.75
N ARG A 23 1.22 -11.46 8.04
CA ARG A 23 0.30 -10.33 8.00
C ARG A 23 -0.98 -10.61 7.20
N PHE A 24 -0.89 -11.40 6.12
CA PHE A 24 -1.97 -11.57 5.14
C PHE A 24 -2.44 -13.01 4.94
N MET A 25 -1.56 -14.00 5.09
CA MET A 25 -1.91 -15.42 4.90
C MET A 25 -2.33 -16.06 6.23
N ASP A 26 -1.61 -15.77 7.31
CA ASP A 26 -1.91 -16.30 8.65
C ASP A 26 -2.90 -15.40 9.41
N SER A 27 -3.38 -14.33 8.78
CA SER A 27 -4.33 -13.41 9.39
C SER A 27 -5.70 -14.07 9.57
N PRO A 28 -6.39 -13.86 10.71
CA PRO A 28 -7.79 -14.24 10.84
C PRO A 28 -8.70 -13.39 9.92
N LYS A 29 -8.21 -12.23 9.46
CA LYS A 29 -8.92 -11.39 8.47
C LYS A 29 -8.73 -11.99 7.08
N LYS A 30 -9.78 -11.95 6.25
CA LYS A 30 -9.73 -12.42 4.87
C LYS A 30 -9.16 -11.34 3.95
N TYR A 31 -7.98 -11.60 3.39
CA TYR A 31 -7.38 -10.81 2.32
C TYR A 31 -7.41 -11.56 1.00
N SER A 32 -7.51 -10.83 -0.10
CA SER A 32 -7.24 -11.35 -1.44
C SER A 32 -5.84 -10.93 -1.83
N VAL A 33 -4.98 -11.91 -2.09
CA VAL A 33 -3.60 -11.69 -2.53
C VAL A 33 -3.51 -12.07 -4.01
N ARG A 34 -2.94 -11.17 -4.82
CA ARG A 34 -2.64 -11.42 -6.23
C ARG A 34 -1.20 -11.02 -6.50
N ALA A 35 -0.51 -11.82 -7.29
CA ALA A 35 0.85 -11.56 -7.70
C ALA A 35 0.97 -11.71 -9.22
N VAL A 36 1.87 -10.91 -9.80
CA VAL A 36 2.32 -11.06 -11.18
C VAL A 36 3.75 -11.56 -11.12
N GLY A 37 4.04 -12.60 -11.90
CA GLY A 37 5.36 -13.19 -11.97
C GLY A 37 5.70 -13.71 -13.36
N GLN A 38 6.98 -13.91 -13.59
CA GLN A 38 7.55 -14.52 -14.78
C GLN A 38 8.40 -15.71 -14.33
N GLY A 39 7.93 -16.92 -14.60
CA GLY A 39 8.55 -18.14 -14.06
C GLY A 39 8.53 -18.15 -12.53
N ALA A 40 9.71 -18.25 -11.91
CA ALA A 40 9.86 -18.24 -10.44
C ALA A 40 9.94 -16.82 -9.84
N GLU A 41 10.02 -15.78 -10.67
CA GLU A 41 10.20 -14.41 -10.22
C GLU A 41 8.86 -13.70 -10.01
N ILE A 42 8.68 -13.08 -8.84
CA ILE A 42 7.53 -12.20 -8.56
C ILE A 42 7.93 -10.76 -8.90
N LEU A 43 7.21 -10.17 -9.86
CA LEU A 43 7.40 -8.80 -10.36
C LEU A 43 6.52 -7.78 -9.62
N GLY A 44 5.39 -8.23 -9.07
CA GLY A 44 4.53 -7.40 -8.24
C GLY A 44 3.49 -8.20 -7.47
N LEU A 45 2.95 -7.60 -6.43
CA LEU A 45 1.90 -8.14 -5.58
C LEU A 45 0.96 -7.01 -5.15
N ILE A 46 -0.32 -7.33 -5.08
CA ILE A 46 -1.35 -6.48 -4.49
C ILE A 46 -2.14 -7.30 -3.48
N VAL A 47 -2.41 -6.68 -2.33
CA VAL A 47 -3.28 -7.21 -1.30
C VAL A 47 -4.50 -6.33 -1.19
N THR A 48 -5.67 -6.95 -1.24
CA THR A 48 -6.94 -6.26 -1.12
C THR A 48 -7.80 -6.85 -0.02
N ARG A 49 -8.71 -6.04 0.51
CA ARG A 49 -9.74 -6.46 1.47
C ARG A 49 -11.01 -5.67 1.21
N THR A 50 -12.15 -6.30 1.40
CA THR A 50 -13.46 -5.62 1.39
C THR A 50 -14.03 -5.54 2.79
N GLU A 51 -14.69 -4.43 3.10
CA GLU A 51 -15.35 -4.25 4.39
C GLU A 51 -16.66 -3.46 4.22
N ASN A 52 -17.64 -3.75 5.08
CA ASN A 52 -18.86 -2.97 5.16
C ASN A 52 -18.73 -1.98 6.33
N LYS A 53 -18.78 -0.68 6.04
CA LYS A 53 -18.78 0.40 7.05
C LYS A 53 -19.82 1.44 6.69
N PHE A 54 -20.52 2.00 7.69
CA PHE A 54 -21.51 3.06 7.48
C PHE A 54 -22.55 2.72 6.38
N ASN A 55 -23.03 1.47 6.34
CA ASN A 55 -23.92 0.93 5.29
C ASN A 55 -23.39 1.08 3.85
N LYS A 56 -22.07 1.20 3.69
CA LYS A 56 -21.38 1.26 2.40
C LYS A 56 -20.33 0.15 2.33
N ARG A 57 -20.08 -0.35 1.11
CA ARG A 57 -19.03 -1.32 0.84
C ARG A 57 -17.75 -0.61 0.42
N PHE A 58 -16.67 -0.89 1.13
CA PHE A 58 -15.35 -0.32 0.91
C PHE A 58 -14.39 -1.40 0.39
N GLY A 59 -13.59 -1.03 -0.60
CA GLY A 59 -12.42 -1.78 -1.03
C GLY A 59 -11.17 -1.11 -0.48
N TYR A 60 -10.29 -1.90 0.12
CA TYR A 60 -9.00 -1.44 0.62
C TYR A 60 -7.91 -2.03 -0.25
N ILE A 61 -7.03 -1.16 -0.77
CA ILE A 61 -5.71 -1.58 -1.25
C ILE A 61 -4.84 -1.67 0.00
N ALA A 62 -4.78 -2.86 0.60
CA ALA A 62 -4.07 -3.08 1.85
C ALA A 62 -2.56 -2.94 1.67
N GLU A 63 -2.02 -3.45 0.56
CA GLU A 63 -0.60 -3.38 0.22
C GLU A 63 -0.42 -3.40 -1.30
N LEU A 64 0.57 -2.68 -1.81
CA LEU A 64 0.98 -2.74 -3.21
C LEU A 64 2.50 -2.71 -3.28
N LEU A 65 3.08 -3.76 -3.84
CA LEU A 65 4.52 -3.91 -4.04
C LEU A 65 4.77 -4.25 -5.50
N PHE A 66 5.74 -3.60 -6.13
CA PHE A 66 6.16 -3.91 -7.49
C PHE A 66 7.61 -3.50 -7.67
N ASP A 67 8.30 -4.11 -8.62
CA ASP A 67 9.65 -3.72 -9.00
C ASP A 67 9.65 -2.27 -9.52
N PRO A 68 10.40 -1.32 -8.92
CA PRO A 68 10.45 0.06 -9.38
C PRO A 68 10.92 0.22 -10.83
N ALA A 69 11.63 -0.76 -11.38
CA ALA A 69 12.00 -0.79 -12.81
C ALA A 69 10.80 -1.08 -13.73
N HIS A 70 9.70 -1.60 -13.18
CA HIS A 70 8.50 -2.07 -13.89
C HIS A 70 7.20 -1.48 -13.30
N PRO A 71 7.04 -0.14 -13.28
CA PRO A 71 5.86 0.51 -12.67
C PRO A 71 4.53 0.15 -13.36
N GLU A 72 4.57 -0.30 -14.61
CA GLU A 72 3.42 -0.85 -15.34
C GLU A 72 2.78 -2.04 -14.63
N ILE A 73 3.57 -2.86 -13.91
CA ILE A 73 3.06 -4.00 -13.14
C ILE A 73 2.18 -3.51 -11.99
N GLY A 74 2.62 -2.46 -11.29
CA GLY A 74 1.82 -1.83 -10.23
C GLY A 74 0.50 -1.28 -10.77
N LEU A 75 0.52 -0.65 -11.95
CA LEU A 75 -0.68 -0.13 -12.61
C LEU A 75 -1.63 -1.26 -13.01
N GLN A 76 -1.13 -2.33 -13.62
CA GLN A 76 -1.93 -3.50 -14.01
C GLN A 76 -2.60 -4.16 -12.80
N LEU A 77 -1.87 -4.34 -11.70
CA LEU A 77 -2.40 -4.88 -10.45
C LEU A 77 -3.53 -4.02 -9.88
N LEU A 78 -3.37 -2.69 -9.88
CA LEU A 78 -4.42 -1.77 -9.44
C LEU A 78 -5.65 -1.83 -10.34
N LEU A 79 -5.47 -1.88 -11.67
CA LEU A 79 -6.59 -1.98 -12.61
C LEU A 79 -7.33 -3.31 -12.47
N TYR A 80 -6.61 -4.41 -12.25
CA TYR A 80 -7.19 -5.72 -11.94
C TYR A 80 -8.03 -5.67 -10.66
N ALA A 81 -7.46 -5.16 -9.56
CA ALA A 81 -8.18 -5.04 -8.29
C ALA A 81 -9.43 -4.13 -8.39
N LYS A 82 -9.36 -3.05 -9.18
CA LYS A 82 -10.54 -2.22 -9.47
C LYS A 82 -11.62 -3.00 -10.23
N GLY A 83 -11.23 -3.89 -11.14
CA GLY A 83 -12.14 -4.80 -11.84
C GLY A 83 -12.87 -5.72 -10.86
N ASP A 84 -12.14 -6.38 -9.98
CA ASP A 84 -12.69 -7.25 -8.93
C ASP A 84 -13.66 -6.47 -8.03
N PHE A 85 -13.23 -5.31 -7.52
CA PHE A 85 -14.09 -4.46 -6.68
C PHE A 85 -15.35 -3.97 -7.40
N ARG A 86 -15.27 -3.69 -8.71
CA ARG A 86 -16.43 -3.30 -9.50
C ARG A 86 -17.40 -4.46 -9.66
N ALA A 87 -16.91 -5.66 -9.94
CA ALA A 87 -17.73 -6.87 -10.03
C ALA A 87 -18.44 -7.18 -8.70
N GLU A 88 -17.77 -6.88 -7.58
CA GLU A 88 -18.34 -7.02 -6.26
C GLU A 88 -19.30 -5.89 -5.84
N GLY A 89 -19.46 -4.83 -6.63
CA GLY A 89 -20.32 -3.69 -6.28
C GLY A 89 -19.78 -2.81 -5.15
N ILE A 90 -18.46 -2.70 -5.03
CA ILE A 90 -17.80 -1.78 -4.09
C ILE A 90 -18.02 -0.33 -4.51
N GLY A 91 -18.49 0.51 -3.58
CA GLY A 91 -18.81 1.91 -3.84
C GLY A 91 -17.63 2.87 -3.70
N MET A 92 -16.62 2.51 -2.90
CA MET A 92 -15.40 3.31 -2.74
C MET A 92 -14.17 2.43 -2.52
N ILE A 93 -13.09 2.74 -3.24
CA ILE A 93 -11.80 2.08 -3.09
C ILE A 93 -10.83 3.07 -2.43
N THR A 94 -10.15 2.64 -1.38
CA THR A 94 -9.25 3.49 -0.59
C THR A 94 -7.86 2.89 -0.54
N ALA A 95 -6.86 3.76 -0.50
CA ALA A 95 -5.46 3.42 -0.32
C ALA A 95 -4.81 4.47 0.59
N LEU A 96 -3.97 4.02 1.53
CA LEU A 96 -3.02 4.88 2.22
C LEU A 96 -1.71 4.78 1.43
N VAL A 97 -1.19 5.92 0.97
CA VAL A 97 0.01 5.96 0.13
C VAL A 97 0.96 7.01 0.69
N LEU A 98 1.99 6.53 1.38
CA LEU A 98 3.19 7.30 1.68
C LEU A 98 4.37 6.49 1.16
N GLY A 99 5.18 7.05 0.29
CA GLY A 99 6.08 6.25 -0.52
C GLY A 99 6.98 7.09 -1.43
N PRO A 100 7.96 6.45 -2.07
CA PRO A 100 8.71 7.04 -3.17
C PRO A 100 7.78 7.55 -4.28
N GLN A 101 8.21 8.57 -5.03
CA GLN A 101 7.37 9.24 -6.04
C GLN A 101 6.75 8.29 -7.08
N GLY A 102 7.46 7.21 -7.44
CA GLY A 102 6.98 6.19 -8.37
C GLY A 102 5.69 5.50 -7.91
N LEU A 103 5.54 5.25 -6.60
CA LEU A 103 4.34 4.62 -6.03
C LEU A 103 3.11 5.50 -6.22
N SER A 104 3.18 6.76 -5.79
CA SER A 104 2.07 7.71 -5.90
C SER A 104 1.65 7.92 -7.36
N LYS A 105 2.62 8.00 -8.29
CA LYS A 105 2.34 8.14 -9.73
C LYS A 105 1.49 6.99 -10.28
N VAL A 106 1.79 5.76 -9.89
CA VAL A 106 1.03 4.57 -10.30
C VAL A 106 -0.41 4.62 -9.80
N PHE A 107 -0.64 5.02 -8.55
CA PHE A 107 -2.00 5.25 -8.02
C PHE A 107 -2.76 6.33 -8.81
N TYR A 108 -2.12 7.47 -9.11
CA TYR A 108 -2.73 8.53 -9.92
C TYR A 108 -3.12 8.05 -11.32
N GLN A 109 -2.26 7.27 -11.98
CA GLN A 109 -2.52 6.69 -13.30
C GLN A 109 -3.67 5.67 -13.26
N ALA A 110 -3.80 4.91 -12.16
CA ALA A 110 -4.93 4.02 -11.93
C ALA A 110 -6.24 4.76 -11.59
N GLY A 111 -6.23 6.10 -11.52
CA GLY A 111 -7.41 6.93 -11.27
C GLY A 111 -7.67 7.25 -9.79
N PHE A 112 -6.77 6.87 -8.88
CA PHE A 112 -6.85 7.31 -7.49
C PHE A 112 -6.55 8.80 -7.38
N ARG A 113 -7.18 9.47 -6.43
CA ARG A 113 -6.98 10.89 -6.15
C ARG A 113 -6.91 11.07 -4.63
N CYS A 114 -6.13 12.07 -4.20
CA CYS A 114 -6.13 12.45 -2.80
C CYS A 114 -7.51 12.99 -2.42
N LEU A 115 -8.08 12.45 -1.35
CA LEU A 115 -9.36 12.92 -0.83
C LEU A 115 -9.17 14.37 -0.32
N PRO A 116 -9.97 15.35 -0.77
CA PRO A 116 -9.90 16.71 -0.26
C PRO A 116 -10.10 16.75 1.25
N LYS A 117 -9.40 17.64 1.97
CA LYS A 117 -9.49 17.74 3.43
C LYS A 117 -10.93 17.94 3.93
N ILE A 118 -11.76 18.67 3.17
CA ILE A 118 -13.16 18.92 3.51
C ILE A 118 -14.02 17.63 3.52
N MET A 119 -13.58 16.59 2.82
CA MET A 119 -14.24 15.28 2.76
C MET A 119 -13.60 14.25 3.70
N MET A 120 -12.50 14.58 4.37
CA MET A 120 -11.90 13.72 5.39
C MET A 120 -12.56 13.98 6.75
N PRO A 121 -13.15 12.96 7.40
CA PRO A 121 -13.73 13.13 8.73
C PRO A 121 -12.67 13.44 9.79
N HIS A 122 -11.41 13.04 9.56
CA HIS A 122 -10.26 13.33 10.42
C HIS A 122 -8.96 13.28 9.61
N GLY A 123 -7.90 13.93 10.11
CA GLY A 123 -6.56 13.79 9.55
C GLY A 123 -5.98 12.39 9.78
N MET A 124 -5.06 11.98 8.91
CA MET A 124 -4.24 10.79 9.08
C MET A 124 -2.87 11.23 9.61
N TYR A 125 -2.49 10.75 10.78
CA TYR A 125 -1.23 11.08 11.44
C TYR A 125 -0.52 9.79 11.86
N PHE A 126 0.80 9.81 11.85
CA PHE A 126 1.64 8.78 12.46
C PHE A 126 2.72 9.45 13.28
N VAL A 127 3.23 8.74 14.29
CA VAL A 127 4.24 9.25 15.22
C VAL A 127 5.52 8.47 15.04
N VAL A 128 6.64 9.18 15.03
CA VAL A 128 7.96 8.60 14.94
C VAL A 128 8.73 8.90 16.22
N LYS A 129 9.33 7.87 16.79
CA LYS A 129 10.31 8.03 17.87
C LYS A 129 11.68 7.60 17.35
N ASP A 130 12.51 8.59 17.04
CA ASP A 130 13.92 8.36 16.76
C ASP A 130 14.63 7.92 18.05
N ARG A 131 15.32 6.77 17.99
CA ARG A 131 16.08 6.20 19.10
C ARG A 131 17.58 6.33 18.88
N THR A 132 18.00 7.01 17.81
CA THR A 132 19.41 7.27 17.53
C THR A 132 19.89 8.51 18.28
N GLU A 133 21.18 8.56 18.60
CA GLU A 133 21.80 9.72 19.25
C GLU A 133 21.91 10.93 18.29
N ARG A 134 21.88 10.68 16.97
CA ARG A 134 22.01 11.69 15.93
C ARG A 134 20.71 11.80 15.13
N ARG A 135 19.88 12.73 15.57
CA ARG A 135 18.60 13.06 14.92
C ARG A 135 18.81 13.69 13.54
N ASP A 136 18.20 13.11 12.52
CA ASP A 136 18.17 13.64 11.14
C ASP A 136 16.74 14.10 10.79
N ASP A 137 16.38 15.29 11.29
CA ASP A 137 15.03 15.85 11.13
C ASP A 137 14.62 16.09 9.67
N LEU A 138 15.60 16.38 8.80
CA LEU A 138 15.35 16.57 7.38
C LEU A 138 14.93 15.24 6.73
N ALA A 139 15.63 14.16 7.04
CA ALA A 139 15.26 12.85 6.54
C ALA A 139 13.90 12.37 7.04
N LEU A 140 13.59 12.62 8.31
CA LEU A 140 12.31 12.22 8.92
C LEU A 140 11.11 13.00 8.33
N SER A 141 11.31 14.26 7.92
CA SER A 141 10.26 15.10 7.35
C SER A 141 10.03 14.87 5.84
N GLU A 142 11.00 14.29 5.13
CA GLU A 142 10.88 13.96 3.71
C GLU A 142 9.93 12.76 3.50
N ARG A 143 8.78 13.00 2.89
CA ARG A 143 7.74 11.98 2.66
C ARG A 143 8.22 10.83 1.77
N GLY A 144 9.08 11.12 0.78
CA GLY A 144 9.64 10.12 -0.12
C GLY A 144 10.53 9.09 0.57
N ASN A 145 11.03 9.39 1.77
CA ASN A 145 11.85 8.47 2.56
C ASN A 145 11.02 7.37 3.24
N TRP A 146 9.72 7.56 3.38
CA TRP A 146 8.83 6.64 4.08
C TRP A 146 8.15 5.69 3.11
N PHE A 147 7.87 4.46 3.55
CA PHE A 147 6.89 3.59 2.91
C PHE A 147 5.84 3.17 3.95
N LEU A 148 4.64 3.73 3.83
CA LEU A 148 3.47 3.36 4.61
C LEU A 148 2.27 3.08 3.70
N SER A 149 1.54 2.03 4.04
CA SER A 149 0.30 1.63 3.40
C SER A 149 -0.77 1.29 4.45
N TRP A 150 -1.95 0.84 4.00
CA TRP A 150 -2.98 0.38 4.93
C TRP A 150 -2.54 -0.84 5.74
N SER A 151 -1.52 -1.59 5.30
CA SER A 151 -0.97 -2.72 6.04
C SER A 151 -0.36 -2.34 7.39
N ASP A 152 0.11 -1.09 7.50
CA ASP A 152 0.72 -0.50 8.71
C ASP A 152 -0.32 0.09 9.68
N HIS A 153 -1.62 -0.06 9.37
CA HIS A 153 -2.72 0.48 10.16
C HIS A 153 -3.63 -0.64 10.68
N ASP A 154 -3.88 -0.66 12.00
CA ASP A 154 -4.57 -1.77 12.68
C ASP A 154 -6.00 -2.05 12.19
N VAL A 155 -6.67 -1.03 11.66
CA VAL A 155 -8.04 -1.12 11.16
C VAL A 155 -8.16 -2.03 9.93
N VAL A 156 -7.13 -2.11 9.08
CA VAL A 156 -7.20 -2.85 7.80
C VAL A 156 -6.62 -4.25 7.91
#